data_AF-A0A5N9DZH8-F1
#
_entry.id   AF-A0A5N9DZH8-F1
#
_cell.length_a   1.000
_cell.length_b   1.000
_cell.length_c   1.000
_cell.angle_alpha   90.00
_cell.angle_beta   90.00
_cell.angle_gamma   90.00
#
_symmetry.space_group_name_H-M   'P 1'
#
loop_
_entity.id
_entity.type
_entity.pdbx_description
1 polymer ?
#
loop_
_entity_poly.entity_id
_entity_poly.type
_entity_poly.pdbx_seq_one_letter_code
_entity_poly.pdbx_strand_id
1 'polypeptide(L)'
;MDKGGSYGSDVYNGYYNGRLTGIIVESNKDRRLPKKELVIGMTVSGSAKAYPFSAISQETVIDGHFTGEEVAIPFYPTSESGAAFVWWLKGKFLSFEPAGRAFMRDRETRNLWQALTGQAVEGELSGERLERLSSHYSCWFAWSDFHPQTELYGAATG
;
A
#
# COMPACT_ATOMS: atom_id res chain seq x y z
N MET A 1 -49.39 20.70 -13.95
CA MET A 1 -48.93 20.16 -12.66
C MET A 1 -49.46 18.74 -12.53
N ASP A 2 -48.83 17.94 -11.67
CA ASP A 2 -48.94 16.50 -11.44
C ASP A 2 -48.12 15.55 -12.34
N LYS A 3 -47.06 15.01 -11.75
CA LYS A 3 -46.58 13.65 -12.02
C LYS A 3 -46.52 12.90 -10.70
N GLY A 4 -47.56 12.10 -10.43
CA GLY A 4 -47.52 11.05 -9.43
C GLY A 4 -46.57 9.95 -9.90
N GLY A 5 -45.51 9.71 -9.13
CA GLY A 5 -44.60 8.58 -9.30
C GLY A 5 -44.65 7.71 -8.07
N SER A 6 -45.22 6.51 -8.22
CA SER A 6 -45.28 5.46 -7.20
C SER A 6 -43.87 5.00 -6.83
N TYR A 7 -43.57 4.89 -5.53
CA TYR A 7 -42.34 4.29 -5.00
C TYR A 7 -42.40 2.77 -5.22
N GLY A 8 -41.87 2.32 -6.37
CA GLY A 8 -41.80 0.91 -6.74
C GLY A 8 -40.41 0.32 -6.51
N SER A 9 -40.29 -0.43 -5.40
CA SER A 9 -39.28 -1.47 -5.10
C SER A 9 -37.81 -1.15 -5.34
N ASP A 10 -37.08 -0.91 -4.24
CA ASP A 10 -35.62 -0.85 -4.19
C ASP A 10 -34.98 -2.12 -4.78
N VAL A 11 -34.36 -1.94 -5.94
CA VAL A 11 -33.63 -2.98 -6.70
C VAL A 11 -32.32 -3.37 -6.01
N TYR A 12 -31.95 -2.71 -4.91
CA TYR A 12 -30.71 -2.92 -4.17
C TYR A 12 -30.80 -3.90 -2.99
N ASN A 13 -32.00 -4.40 -2.65
CA ASN A 13 -32.15 -5.34 -1.54
C ASN A 13 -31.46 -6.71 -1.82
N GLY A 14 -31.29 -7.08 -3.09
CA GLY A 14 -30.60 -8.31 -3.49
C GLY A 14 -29.08 -8.28 -3.37
N TYR A 15 -28.46 -7.10 -3.38
CA TYR A 15 -26.99 -6.96 -3.30
C TYR A 15 -26.42 -7.28 -1.92
N TYR A 16 -27.17 -6.97 -0.85
CA TYR A 16 -26.74 -7.23 0.52
C TYR A 16 -27.06 -8.64 1.01
N ASN A 17 -28.04 -9.31 0.38
CA ASN A 17 -28.54 -10.62 0.82
C ASN A 17 -28.28 -11.77 -0.19
N GLY A 18 -27.71 -11.48 -1.36
CA GLY A 18 -27.42 -12.48 -2.39
C GLY A 18 -26.01 -13.06 -2.27
N ARG A 19 -25.89 -14.38 -2.18
CA ARG A 19 -24.62 -15.13 -2.09
C ARG A 19 -23.76 -15.13 -3.36
N LEU A 20 -24.08 -14.31 -4.36
CA LEU A 20 -23.36 -14.22 -5.64
C LEU A 20 -23.49 -12.80 -6.20
N THR A 21 -22.39 -12.04 -6.19
CA THR A 21 -22.20 -10.85 -7.03
C THR A 21 -21.28 -11.22 -8.20
N GLY A 22 -21.54 -10.66 -9.38
CA GLY A 22 -20.98 -11.08 -10.66
C GLY A 22 -19.45 -11.24 -10.71
N ILE A 23 -19.03 -12.41 -11.17
CA ILE A 23 -17.78 -12.78 -11.87
C ILE A 23 -16.51 -12.02 -11.43
N ILE A 24 -16.13 -12.19 -10.17
CA ILE A 24 -14.77 -12.64 -9.86
C ILE A 24 -14.96 -13.92 -9.07
N VAL A 25 -14.92 -15.05 -9.77
CA VAL A 25 -14.62 -16.31 -9.08
C VAL A 25 -13.20 -16.12 -8.58
N GLU A 26 -12.99 -16.02 -7.27
CA GLU A 26 -11.64 -16.18 -6.70
C GLU A 26 -11.06 -17.47 -7.29
N SER A 27 -10.19 -17.32 -8.27
CA SER A 27 -9.60 -18.46 -8.97
C SER A 27 -8.45 -19.04 -8.15
N ASN A 28 -7.77 -18.16 -7.41
CA ASN A 28 -6.74 -18.51 -6.46
C ASN A 28 -7.26 -18.49 -5.01
N LYS A 29 -7.18 -19.65 -4.33
CA LYS A 29 -7.43 -19.76 -2.89
C LYS A 29 -6.11 -19.68 -2.12
N ASP A 30 -5.53 -18.51 -2.09
CA ASP A 30 -4.30 -18.30 -1.33
C ASP A 30 -4.60 -18.20 0.18
N ARG A 31 -4.14 -19.19 0.93
CA ARG A 31 -4.40 -19.33 2.37
C ARG A 31 -3.32 -18.70 3.26
N ARG A 32 -2.31 -18.04 2.67
CA ARG A 32 -1.22 -17.41 3.44
C ARG A 32 -1.73 -16.27 4.33
N LEU A 33 -2.79 -15.57 3.94
CA LEU A 33 -3.43 -14.51 4.72
C LEU A 33 -4.97 -14.66 4.74
N PRO A 34 -5.67 -14.08 5.74
CA PRO A 34 -7.12 -13.95 5.69
C PRO A 34 -7.58 -13.24 4.42
N LYS A 35 -8.68 -13.69 3.80
CA LYS A 35 -9.17 -13.13 2.52
C LYS A 35 -9.33 -11.61 2.54
N LYS A 36 -9.86 -11.06 3.63
CA LYS A 36 -10.13 -9.63 3.83
C LYS A 36 -8.96 -8.88 4.49
N GLU A 37 -7.81 -9.52 4.67
CA GLU A 37 -6.59 -8.82 5.10
C GLU A 37 -6.26 -7.73 4.07
N LEU A 38 -6.10 -6.49 4.54
CA LEU A 38 -5.63 -5.42 3.67
C LEU A 38 -4.13 -5.59 3.47
N VAL A 39 -3.67 -5.38 2.24
CA VAL A 39 -2.27 -5.38 1.88
C VAL A 39 -1.93 -4.11 1.10
N ILE A 40 -0.71 -3.61 1.28
CA ILE A 40 -0.07 -2.71 0.31
C ILE A 40 0.62 -3.60 -0.71
N GLY A 41 0.04 -3.66 -1.91
CA GLY A 41 0.60 -4.40 -3.02
C GLY A 41 1.51 -3.53 -3.87
N MET A 42 2.66 -4.07 -4.28
CA MET A 42 3.64 -3.41 -5.11
C MET A 42 4.06 -4.31 -6.27
N THR A 43 4.29 -3.69 -7.44
CA THR A 43 4.83 -4.39 -8.62
C THR A 43 6.04 -3.65 -9.16
N VAL A 44 7.17 -4.35 -9.29
CA VAL A 44 8.41 -3.82 -9.86
C VAL A 44 8.95 -4.84 -10.86
N SER A 45 9.20 -4.41 -12.09
CA SER A 45 9.77 -5.25 -13.16
C SER A 45 9.09 -6.61 -13.35
N GLY A 46 7.76 -6.67 -13.16
CA GLY A 46 6.96 -7.89 -13.31
C GLY A 46 6.88 -8.80 -12.07
N SER A 47 7.67 -8.53 -11.03
CA SER A 47 7.53 -9.18 -9.73
C SER A 47 6.52 -8.43 -8.87
N ALA A 48 5.82 -9.17 -8.00
CA ALA A 48 4.88 -8.59 -7.04
C ALA A 48 5.29 -8.88 -5.59
N LYS A 49 5.11 -7.90 -4.70
CA LYS A 49 5.27 -8.06 -3.25
C LYS A 49 4.10 -7.43 -2.53
N ALA A 50 3.61 -8.11 -1.50
CA ALA A 50 2.56 -7.64 -0.64
C ALA A 50 3.07 -7.44 0.79
N TYR A 51 2.66 -6.33 1.37
CA TYR A 51 2.94 -5.94 2.74
C TYR A 51 1.62 -5.97 3.52
N PRO A 52 1.37 -7.03 4.32
CA PRO A 52 0.12 -7.18 5.06
C PRO A 52 0.02 -6.15 6.17
N PHE A 53 -1.15 -5.52 6.32
CA PHE A 53 -1.38 -4.55 7.40
C PHE A 53 -1.07 -5.12 8.77
N SER A 54 -1.42 -6.37 9.03
CA SER A 54 -1.09 -7.04 10.29
C SER A 54 0.41 -7.08 10.58
N ALA A 55 1.25 -7.22 9.54
CA ALA A 55 2.71 -7.26 9.67
C ALA A 55 3.30 -5.86 9.81
N ILE A 56 2.74 -4.87 9.10
CA ILE A 56 3.30 -3.51 9.01
C ILE A 56 2.71 -2.54 10.03
N SER A 57 1.61 -2.89 10.70
CA SER A 57 0.89 -2.00 11.62
C SER A 57 1.69 -1.49 12.81
N GLN A 58 2.76 -2.19 13.18
CA GLN A 58 3.64 -1.82 14.28
C GLN A 58 4.90 -1.07 13.81
N GLU A 59 5.13 -0.99 12.49
CA GLU A 59 6.32 -0.42 11.89
C GLU A 59 5.98 0.93 11.25
N THR A 60 6.73 1.98 11.59
CA THR A 60 6.46 3.33 11.04
C THR A 60 7.17 3.58 9.70
N VAL A 61 8.24 2.82 9.45
CA VAL A 61 9.08 2.85 8.26
C VAL A 61 9.53 1.41 8.04
N ILE A 62 9.25 0.88 6.86
CA ILE A 62 9.68 -0.47 6.48
C ILE A 62 10.76 -0.35 5.44
N ASP A 63 11.99 -0.69 5.82
CA ASP A 63 13.09 -0.91 4.89
C ASP A 63 12.90 -2.29 4.25
N GLY A 64 12.93 -2.35 2.92
CA GLY A 64 12.75 -3.60 2.20
C GLY A 64 13.55 -3.66 0.92
N HIS A 65 14.19 -4.79 0.70
CA HIS A 65 14.74 -5.11 -0.61
C HIS A 65 13.65 -5.78 -1.47
N PHE A 66 13.46 -5.30 -2.70
CA PHE A 66 12.58 -5.92 -3.67
C PHE A 66 13.16 -5.84 -5.08
N THR A 67 13.42 -7.01 -5.69
CA THR A 67 13.95 -7.13 -7.06
C THR A 67 15.23 -6.34 -7.37
N GLY A 68 16.11 -6.11 -6.39
CA GLY A 68 17.33 -5.30 -6.58
C GLY A 68 17.13 -3.81 -6.31
N GLU A 69 15.91 -3.39 -6.01
CA GLU A 69 15.58 -2.03 -5.58
C GLU A 69 15.40 -2.00 -4.06
N GLU A 70 16.01 -1.00 -3.41
CA GLU A 70 15.71 -0.69 -2.01
C GLU A 70 14.45 0.17 -1.97
N VAL A 71 13.42 -0.43 -1.40
CA VAL A 71 12.07 0.10 -1.28
C VAL A 71 11.85 0.47 0.15
N ALA A 72 11.10 1.53 0.38
CA ALA A 72 10.45 1.62 1.66
C ALA A 72 9.12 2.33 1.66
N ILE A 73 8.41 1.98 2.71
CA ILE A 73 7.00 2.22 2.86
C ILE A 73 6.83 2.92 4.20
N PRO A 74 6.84 4.26 4.23
CA PRO A 74 6.34 4.99 5.39
C PRO A 74 4.88 4.60 5.59
N PHE A 75 4.59 3.98 6.72
CA PHE A 75 3.26 3.53 7.09
C PHE A 75 2.80 4.25 8.36
N TYR A 76 1.66 4.92 8.28
CA TYR A 76 1.07 5.62 9.41
C TYR A 76 -0.09 4.79 10.00
N PRO A 77 0.14 4.07 11.11
CA PRO A 77 -0.89 3.21 11.69
C PRO A 77 -2.10 3.97 12.24
N THR A 78 -1.97 5.26 12.53
CA THR A 78 -3.09 6.08 13.04
C THR A 78 -4.06 6.56 11.97
N SER A 79 -3.61 6.67 10.71
CA SER A 79 -4.44 7.08 9.58
C SER A 79 -4.63 5.97 8.55
N GLU A 80 -4.06 4.79 8.79
CA GLU A 80 -4.01 3.65 7.86
C GLU A 80 -3.52 4.03 6.46
N SER A 81 -2.74 5.11 6.37
CA SER A 81 -2.25 5.68 5.12
C SER A 81 -0.75 5.46 5.01
N GLY A 82 -0.32 5.07 3.83
CA GLY A 82 1.05 4.74 3.51
C GLY A 82 1.25 4.95 2.01
N ALA A 83 2.47 5.29 1.65
CA ALA A 83 2.88 5.45 0.27
C ALA A 83 4.21 4.74 0.11
N ALA A 84 4.40 3.98 -0.97
CA ALA A 84 5.69 3.36 -1.24
C ALA A 84 6.57 4.28 -2.11
N PHE A 85 7.83 4.40 -1.72
CA PHE A 85 8.83 5.17 -2.46
C PHE A 85 10.09 4.34 -2.68
N VAL A 86 10.81 4.61 -3.78
CA VAL A 86 12.20 4.16 -3.96
C VAL A 86 13.06 5.06 -3.09
N TRP A 87 13.88 4.50 -2.20
CA TRP A 87 14.76 5.25 -1.30
C TRP A 87 16.20 5.33 -1.80
N TRP A 88 16.35 5.38 -3.10
CA TRP A 88 17.61 5.68 -3.78
C TRP A 88 17.54 7.08 -4.37
N LEU A 89 18.34 7.99 -3.83
CA LEU A 89 18.46 9.35 -4.37
C LEU A 89 19.94 9.70 -4.52
N LYS A 90 20.33 10.11 -5.74
CA LYS A 90 21.68 10.57 -6.06
C LYS A 90 22.79 9.60 -5.62
N GLY A 91 22.57 8.30 -5.77
CA GLY A 91 23.59 7.29 -5.47
C GLY A 91 23.70 6.89 -4.00
N LYS A 92 22.76 7.33 -3.15
CA LYS A 92 22.71 6.98 -1.73
C LYS A 92 21.36 6.39 -1.37
N PHE A 93 21.41 5.36 -0.53
CA PHE A 93 20.23 4.89 0.19
C PHE A 93 19.90 5.86 1.31
N LEU A 94 18.62 6.18 1.46
CA LEU A 94 18.10 6.97 2.58
C LEU A 94 17.25 6.06 3.45
N SER A 95 17.40 6.17 4.76
CA SER A 95 16.54 5.53 5.75
C SER A 95 15.82 6.61 6.53
N PHE A 96 14.57 6.36 6.93
CA PHE A 96 13.74 7.42 7.50
C PHE A 96 13.32 7.12 8.94
N GLU A 97 13.09 8.18 9.69
CA GLU A 97 12.45 8.16 10.99
C GLU A 97 11.27 9.12 11.03
N PRO A 98 10.25 8.85 11.85
CA PRO A 98 9.12 9.77 12.00
C PRO A 98 9.57 11.13 12.52
N ALA A 99 9.12 12.20 11.89
CA ALA A 99 9.44 13.58 12.26
C ALA A 99 8.17 14.41 12.46
N GLY A 100 7.17 13.82 13.12
CA GLY A 100 5.83 14.39 13.30
C GLY A 100 4.79 13.70 12.42
N ARG A 101 3.59 14.31 12.33
CA ARG A 101 2.43 13.65 11.74
C ARG A 101 2.49 13.49 10.21
N ALA A 102 3.09 14.45 9.51
CA ALA A 102 3.12 14.51 8.05
C ALA A 102 4.54 14.50 7.48
N PHE A 103 5.53 14.35 8.35
CA PHE A 103 6.93 14.45 7.99
C PHE A 103 7.71 13.23 8.43
N MET A 104 8.73 12.93 7.65
CA MET A 104 9.76 11.94 7.93
C MET A 104 11.12 12.62 7.79
N ARG A 105 12.09 12.18 8.55
CA ARG A 105 13.46 12.70 8.51
C ARG A 105 14.37 11.58 8.08
N ASP A 106 15.20 11.80 7.08
CA ASP A 106 16.18 10.78 6.72
C ASP A 106 17.32 10.78 7.76
N ARG A 107 17.97 9.62 7.94
CA ARG A 107 19.02 9.45 8.95
C ARG A 107 20.39 9.92 8.45
N GLU A 108 20.63 9.85 7.14
CA GLU A 108 21.93 10.03 6.51
C GLU A 108 22.29 11.51 6.30
N THR A 109 21.33 12.29 5.83
CA THR A 109 21.45 13.72 5.46
C THR A 109 20.62 14.64 6.36
N ARG A 110 19.75 14.04 7.20
CA ARG A 110 18.90 14.75 8.18
C ARG A 110 17.90 15.72 7.54
N ASN A 111 17.61 15.58 6.25
CA ASN A 111 16.59 16.38 5.56
C ASN A 111 15.20 16.02 6.09
N LEU A 112 14.30 17.00 6.04
CA LEU A 112 12.90 16.80 6.37
C LEU A 112 12.10 16.61 5.09
N TRP A 113 11.25 15.59 5.07
CA TRP A 113 10.49 15.18 3.90
C TRP A 113 9.01 15.12 4.24
N GLN A 114 8.17 15.60 3.33
CA GLN A 114 6.74 15.37 3.36
C GLN A 114 6.47 13.90 3.09
N ALA A 115 5.93 13.18 4.07
CA ALA A 115 5.82 11.73 4.00
C ALA A 115 4.79 11.24 2.97
N LEU A 116 3.75 12.05 2.68
CA LEU A 116 2.77 11.68 1.67
C LEU A 116 3.27 11.92 0.26
N THR A 117 4.05 12.97 0.01
CA THR A 117 4.47 13.37 -1.34
C THR A 117 5.88 12.92 -1.70
N GLY A 118 6.69 12.55 -0.70
CA GLY A 118 8.10 12.24 -0.86
C GLY A 118 8.96 13.47 -1.18
N GLN A 119 8.48 14.68 -0.93
CA GLN A 119 9.23 15.92 -1.21
C GLN A 119 10.08 16.36 -0.02
N ALA A 120 11.37 16.60 -0.24
CA ALA A 120 12.24 17.25 0.73
C ALA A 120 11.85 18.73 0.87
N VAL A 121 11.56 19.15 2.09
CA VAL A 121 11.16 20.53 2.42
C VAL A 121 12.26 21.30 3.13
N GLU A 122 13.14 20.62 3.86
CA GLU A 122 14.24 21.25 4.60
C GLU A 122 15.53 20.45 4.48
N GLY A 123 16.66 21.18 4.42
CA GLY A 123 18.03 20.65 4.36
C GLY A 123 18.65 20.73 2.95
N GLU A 124 19.80 20.07 2.77
CA GLU A 124 20.59 20.10 1.52
C GLU A 124 19.88 19.50 0.29
N LEU A 125 18.85 18.69 0.49
CA LEU A 125 18.03 18.08 -0.56
C LEU A 125 16.70 18.81 -0.76
N SER A 126 16.49 19.99 -0.15
CA SER A 126 15.23 20.74 -0.28
C SER A 126 14.85 20.96 -1.75
N GLY A 127 13.60 20.64 -2.09
CA GLY A 127 13.08 20.66 -3.47
C GLY A 127 13.16 19.32 -4.20
N GLU A 128 14.04 18.41 -3.79
CA GLU A 128 14.11 17.05 -4.34
C GLU A 128 12.85 16.25 -3.99
N ARG A 129 12.57 15.22 -4.80
CA ARG A 129 11.42 14.34 -4.62
C ARG A 129 11.83 12.88 -4.80
N LEU A 130 11.43 12.04 -3.86
CA LEU A 130 11.57 10.59 -3.95
C LEU A 130 10.72 10.05 -5.11
N GLU A 131 11.24 9.05 -5.81
CA GLU A 131 10.47 8.35 -6.83
C GLU A 131 9.36 7.53 -6.16
N ARG A 132 8.12 7.72 -6.63
CA ARG A 132 6.98 6.96 -6.11
C ARG A 132 6.89 5.63 -6.82
N LEU A 133 6.82 4.55 -6.05
CA LEU A 133 6.53 3.24 -6.60
C LEU A 133 5.02 3.09 -6.78
N SER A 134 4.64 2.36 -7.84
CA SER A 134 3.24 1.98 -8.03
C SER A 134 2.84 1.01 -6.91
N SER A 135 2.16 1.54 -5.90
CA SER A 135 1.60 0.79 -4.78
C SER A 135 0.12 1.06 -4.66
N HIS A 136 -0.67 0.04 -4.33
CA HIS A 136 -2.09 0.21 -4.06
C HIS A 136 -2.58 -0.67 -2.92
N TYR A 137 -3.67 -0.22 -2.30
CA TYR A 137 -4.38 -0.97 -1.30
C TYR A 137 -5.29 -2.00 -1.96
N SER A 138 -5.23 -3.23 -1.48
CA SER A 138 -6.12 -4.29 -1.94
C SER A 138 -6.43 -5.25 -0.80
N CYS A 139 -7.59 -5.89 -0.86
CA CYS A 139 -7.85 -7.06 -0.04
C CYS A 139 -7.05 -8.24 -0.59
N TRP A 140 -6.54 -9.10 0.30
CA TRP A 140 -5.70 -10.24 -0.06
C TRP A 140 -6.34 -11.15 -1.12
N PHE A 141 -7.66 -11.40 -1.03
CA PHE A 141 -8.36 -12.23 -2.02
C PHE A 141 -8.23 -11.69 -3.45
N ALA A 142 -8.26 -10.37 -3.63
CA ALA A 142 -8.14 -9.75 -4.94
C ALA A 142 -6.68 -9.70 -5.37
N TRP A 143 -5.78 -9.24 -4.47
CA TRP A 143 -4.35 -9.16 -4.77
C TRP A 143 -3.75 -10.51 -5.16
N SER A 144 -3.99 -11.56 -4.39
CA SER A 144 -3.44 -12.90 -4.66
C SER A 144 -4.01 -13.57 -5.92
N ASP A 145 -5.20 -13.15 -6.38
CA ASP A 145 -5.79 -13.63 -7.63
C ASP A 145 -5.08 -13.01 -8.84
N PHE A 146 -4.76 -11.70 -8.78
CA PHE A 146 -4.00 -11.00 -9.83
C PHE A 146 -2.48 -11.26 -9.77
N HIS A 147 -1.93 -11.53 -8.57
CA HIS A 147 -0.50 -11.71 -8.32
C HIS A 147 -0.23 -13.00 -7.53
N PRO A 148 -0.46 -14.20 -8.12
CA PRO A 148 -0.34 -15.47 -7.40
C PRO A 148 1.08 -15.78 -6.93
N GLN A 149 2.10 -15.25 -7.63
CA GLN A 149 3.51 -15.39 -7.27
C GLN A 149 4.01 -14.28 -6.33
N THR A 150 3.11 -13.49 -5.73
CA THR A 150 3.50 -12.39 -4.85
C THR A 150 4.33 -12.90 -3.68
N GLU A 151 5.44 -12.22 -3.44
CA GLU A 151 6.21 -12.36 -2.21
C GLU A 151 5.45 -11.68 -1.06
N LEU A 152 5.60 -12.19 0.17
CA LEU A 152 4.98 -11.61 1.36
C LEU A 152 6.06 -11.04 2.27
N TYR A 153 5.89 -9.78 2.67
CA TYR A 153 6.70 -9.20 3.74
C TYR A 153 6.50 -9.98 5.05
N GLY A 154 7.61 -10.30 5.72
CA GLY A 154 7.61 -11.04 6.98
C GLY A 154 7.33 -12.55 6.87
N ALA A 155 7.05 -13.08 5.67
CA ALA A 155 7.08 -14.52 5.46
C ALA A 155 8.55 -14.95 5.48
N ALA A 156 8.97 -15.69 6.52
CA ALA A 156 10.31 -16.22 6.59
C ALA A 156 10.63 -16.98 5.30
N THR A 157 11.67 -16.55 4.59
CA THR A 157 12.27 -17.32 3.52
C THR A 157 12.84 -18.58 4.18
N GLY A 158 12.08 -19.68 4.14
CA GLY A 158 12.56 -21.00 4.50
C GLY A 158 13.48 -21.55 3.42
#